data_AF-A0A2A3AV12-F1
#
_entry.id   AF-A0A2A3AV12-F1
#
_cell.length_a   1.000
_cell.length_b   1.000
_cell.length_c   1.000
_cell.angle_alpha   90.00
_cell.angle_beta   90.00
_cell.angle_gamma   90.00
#
_symmetry.space_group_name_H-M   'P 1'
#
loop_
_entity.id
_entity.type
_entity.pdbx_description
1 polymer ?
#
loop_
_entity_poly.entity_id
_entity_poly.type
_entity_poly.pdbx_seq_one_letter_code
_entity_poly.pdbx_strand_id
1 'polypeptide(L)'
;MRSRIIVAREPKAPAKVGPRLRRAEHQESKLRRDDDLQAWYSEIPPERRPLLNAKGGLSLGHARLVAQFLSENFSRKLSLAEMAAVCGLSPYHFARAFSKTFGVTPHQYVLALRLDFAEKLLADRRMSITDIAYLSGFSSQSHLTTTMKKYRDVTPMQVRERLVQSGAGRQG
;
A
#
# COMPACT_ATOMS: atom_id res chain seq x y z
N MET A 1 -33.26 27.22 57.47
CA MET A 1 -34.08 26.44 56.50
C MET A 1 -33.88 27.08 55.14
N ARG A 2 -33.38 26.46 54.06
CA ARG A 2 -33.15 25.06 53.71
C ARG A 2 -31.88 24.97 52.86
N SER A 3 -31.10 23.92 53.10
CA SER A 3 -30.04 23.43 52.23
C SER A 3 -30.57 23.00 50.86
N ARG A 4 -29.73 23.11 49.82
CA ARG A 4 -29.61 22.08 48.77
C ARG A 4 -28.28 22.22 48.01
N ILE A 5 -27.46 21.19 48.20
CA ILE A 5 -26.35 20.77 47.33
C ILE A 5 -26.97 20.11 46.10
N ILE A 6 -26.54 20.42 44.86
CA ILE A 6 -26.38 19.42 43.77
C ILE A 6 -25.23 19.84 42.84
N VAL A 7 -24.35 18.87 42.62
CA VAL A 7 -23.21 18.71 41.70
C VAL A 7 -23.65 18.71 40.22
N ALA A 8 -22.84 19.26 39.31
CA ALA A 8 -22.40 18.54 38.09
C ALA A 8 -21.52 19.40 37.18
N ARG A 9 -20.53 18.72 36.65
CA ARG A 9 -19.39 19.14 35.83
C ARG A 9 -19.76 18.93 34.36
N GLU A 10 -19.41 19.86 33.48
CA GLU A 10 -19.05 19.60 32.06
C GLU A 10 -18.55 20.88 31.37
N PRO A 11 -17.26 20.98 30.99
CA PRO A 11 -16.85 22.01 30.05
C PRO A 11 -17.02 21.52 28.60
N LYS A 12 -18.07 22.06 27.98
CA LYS A 12 -18.21 22.56 26.59
C LYS A 12 -17.08 22.22 25.60
N ALA A 13 -17.42 21.44 24.59
CA ALA A 13 -16.63 21.24 23.37
C ALA A 13 -16.41 22.55 22.57
N PRO A 14 -15.23 22.72 21.96
CA PRO A 14 -15.07 23.44 20.70
C PRO A 14 -14.38 22.51 19.67
N ALA A 15 -14.49 22.66 18.36
CA ALA A 15 -15.16 23.61 17.48
C ALA A 15 -15.34 22.90 16.13
N LYS A 16 -16.35 23.32 15.38
CA LYS A 16 -16.48 23.01 13.96
C LYS A 16 -15.30 23.62 13.20
N VAL A 17 -14.53 22.80 12.48
CA VAL A 17 -13.73 23.27 11.34
C VAL A 17 -13.82 22.22 10.24
N GLY A 18 -14.66 22.48 9.26
CA GLY A 18 -14.45 21.92 7.93
C GLY A 18 -13.60 22.89 7.13
N PRO A 19 -12.68 22.39 6.30
CA PRO A 19 -12.46 23.00 5.01
C PRO A 19 -12.90 22.02 3.92
N ARG A 20 -13.80 22.52 3.08
CA ARG A 20 -14.09 22.04 1.73
C ARG A 20 -12.77 21.73 1.01
N LEU A 21 -12.47 20.45 0.80
CA LEU A 21 -11.46 20.07 -0.18
C LEU A 21 -12.11 20.08 -1.55
N ARG A 22 -11.63 21.02 -2.36
CA ARG A 22 -12.00 21.27 -3.75
C ARG A 22 -11.73 20.02 -4.58
N ARG A 23 -12.78 19.60 -5.31
CA ARG A 23 -12.78 19.23 -6.73
C ARG A 23 -11.37 19.02 -7.33
N ALA A 24 -10.87 17.80 -7.24
CA ALA A 24 -9.85 17.27 -8.15
C ALA A 24 -10.61 16.44 -9.19
N GLU A 25 -11.14 17.12 -10.20
CA GLU A 25 -11.67 16.48 -11.40
C GLU A 25 -10.52 16.27 -12.40
N HIS A 26 -10.52 15.08 -13.01
CA HIS A 26 -9.86 14.71 -14.27
C HIS A 26 -8.36 14.38 -14.24
N GLN A 27 -8.08 13.12 -13.88
CA GLN A 27 -7.23 12.28 -14.73
C GLN A 27 -7.97 10.94 -14.94
N GLU A 28 -8.79 10.94 -16.00
CA GLU A 28 -9.51 9.82 -16.62
C GLU A 28 -9.78 8.55 -15.80
N SER A 29 -10.99 8.53 -15.27
CA SER A 29 -11.90 7.38 -15.28
C SER A 29 -11.64 6.40 -16.43
N LYS A 30 -10.86 5.35 -16.15
CA LYS A 30 -11.01 4.04 -16.80
C LYS A 30 -11.87 3.09 -15.95
N LEU A 31 -12.81 3.66 -15.17
CA LEU A 31 -13.63 2.90 -14.22
C LEU A 31 -15.12 3.04 -14.56
N ARG A 32 -15.51 2.35 -15.62
CA ARG A 32 -16.90 1.94 -15.85
C ARG A 32 -16.91 0.53 -16.43
N ARG A 33 -16.91 -0.47 -15.53
CA ARG A 33 -17.71 -1.71 -15.55
C ARG A 33 -17.19 -2.73 -14.52
N ASP A 34 -18.11 -3.43 -13.87
CA ASP A 34 -17.83 -4.61 -13.05
C ASP A 34 -17.20 -5.76 -13.87
N ASP A 35 -17.23 -5.68 -15.20
CA ASP A 35 -16.71 -6.72 -16.13
C ASP A 35 -15.17 -6.78 -16.24
N ASP A 36 -14.43 -5.75 -15.81
CA ASP A 36 -12.96 -5.70 -16.00
C ASP A 36 -12.17 -6.41 -14.88
N LEU A 37 -12.86 -7.19 -14.06
CA LEU A 37 -12.27 -7.91 -12.92
C LEU A 37 -11.29 -9.01 -13.35
N GLN A 38 -11.53 -9.64 -14.49
CA GLN A 38 -10.61 -10.64 -15.03
C GLN A 38 -9.32 -10.01 -15.59
N ALA A 39 -9.41 -8.82 -16.18
CA ALA A 39 -8.22 -8.09 -16.62
C ALA A 39 -7.37 -7.68 -15.41
N TRP A 40 -7.99 -7.05 -14.41
CA TRP A 40 -7.30 -6.70 -13.16
C TRP A 40 -6.65 -7.90 -12.46
N TYR A 41 -7.34 -9.06 -12.42
CA TYR A 41 -6.78 -10.28 -11.83
C TYR A 41 -5.60 -10.85 -12.62
N SER A 42 -5.66 -10.78 -13.95
CA SER A 42 -4.62 -11.31 -14.84
C SER A 42 -3.34 -10.48 -14.80
N GLU A 43 -3.46 -9.17 -14.60
CA GLU A 43 -2.34 -8.22 -14.47
C GLU A 43 -1.58 -8.35 -13.14
N ILE A 44 -2.20 -8.93 -12.11
CA ILE A 44 -1.53 -9.17 -10.83
C ILE A 44 -0.57 -10.36 -10.99
N PRO A 45 0.71 -10.22 -10.60
CA PRO A 45 1.65 -11.34 -10.56
C PRO A 45 1.08 -12.52 -9.77
N PRO A 46 1.22 -13.78 -10.25
CA PRO A 46 0.59 -14.94 -9.64
C PRO A 46 0.77 -15.04 -8.13
N GLU A 47 1.93 -14.65 -7.63
CA GLU A 47 2.31 -14.67 -6.21
C GLU A 47 1.58 -13.63 -5.34
N ARG A 48 0.81 -12.71 -5.94
CA ARG A 48 0.01 -11.67 -5.26
C ARG A 48 -1.47 -11.74 -5.58
N ARG A 49 -1.89 -12.73 -6.37
CA ARG A 49 -3.27 -12.83 -6.79
C ARG A 49 -4.17 -13.11 -5.58
N PRO A 50 -5.23 -12.33 -5.38
CA PRO A 50 -6.14 -12.56 -4.28
C PRO A 50 -6.89 -13.89 -4.48
N LEU A 51 -6.97 -14.69 -3.42
CA LEU A 51 -7.87 -15.82 -3.28
C LEU A 51 -9.31 -15.30 -3.21
N LEU A 52 -9.96 -15.26 -4.37
CA LEU A 52 -11.32 -14.77 -4.52
C LEU A 52 -12.29 -15.66 -3.72
N ASN A 53 -13.23 -15.03 -3.01
CA ASN A 53 -14.32 -15.70 -2.28
C ASN A 53 -13.89 -16.65 -1.14
N ALA A 54 -12.71 -16.47 -0.54
CA ALA A 54 -12.35 -17.16 0.69
C ALA A 54 -13.33 -16.80 1.83
N LYS A 55 -13.91 -17.78 2.54
CA LYS A 55 -14.83 -17.52 3.67
C LYS A 55 -14.16 -16.63 4.73
N GLY A 56 -14.75 -15.45 4.95
CA GLY A 56 -14.23 -14.43 5.86
C GLY A 56 -13.03 -13.62 5.32
N GLY A 57 -12.78 -13.67 4.01
CA GLY A 57 -11.92 -12.75 3.27
C GLY A 57 -12.65 -11.49 2.82
N LEU A 58 -11.93 -10.59 2.17
CA LEU A 58 -12.50 -9.43 1.50
C LEU A 58 -13.37 -9.88 0.31
N SER A 59 -14.45 -9.14 0.05
CA SER A 59 -15.17 -9.25 -1.21
C SER A 59 -14.25 -8.83 -2.37
N LEU A 60 -14.56 -9.29 -3.59
CA LEU A 60 -13.78 -8.95 -4.77
C LEU A 60 -13.67 -7.43 -5.00
N GLY A 61 -14.78 -6.70 -4.79
CA GLY A 61 -14.79 -5.23 -4.85
C GLY A 61 -13.88 -4.59 -3.82
N HIS A 62 -13.92 -5.04 -2.56
CA HIS A 62 -13.00 -4.54 -1.52
C HIS A 62 -11.54 -4.90 -1.81
N ALA A 63 -11.27 -6.10 -2.33
CA ALA A 63 -9.92 -6.51 -2.72
C ALA A 63 -9.36 -5.60 -3.81
N ARG A 64 -10.16 -5.27 -4.83
CA ARG A 64 -9.76 -4.33 -5.90
C ARG A 64 -9.52 -2.93 -5.36
N LEU A 65 -10.46 -2.39 -4.58
CA LEU A 65 -10.36 -1.06 -4.00
C LEU A 65 -9.10 -0.90 -3.16
N VAL A 66 -8.84 -1.85 -2.26
CA VAL A 66 -7.65 -1.76 -1.40
C VAL A 66 -6.36 -1.96 -2.19
N ALA A 67 -6.31 -2.88 -3.16
CA ALA A 67 -5.11 -3.09 -3.97
C ALA A 67 -4.76 -1.82 -4.77
N GLN A 68 -5.77 -1.17 -5.37
CA GLN A 68 -5.59 0.10 -6.06
C GLN A 68 -5.06 1.17 -5.10
N PHE A 69 -5.73 1.37 -3.96
CA PHE A 69 -5.31 2.35 -2.95
C PHE A 69 -3.85 2.12 -2.51
N LEU A 70 -3.46 0.88 -2.26
CA LEU A 70 -2.09 0.53 -1.88
C LEU A 70 -1.10 0.80 -3.02
N SER A 71 -1.45 0.48 -4.26
CA SER A 71 -0.59 0.74 -5.44
C SER A 71 -0.35 2.22 -5.70
N GLU A 72 -1.30 3.10 -5.32
CA GLU A 72 -1.18 4.55 -5.47
C GLU A 72 -0.44 5.20 -4.29
N ASN A 73 -0.41 4.54 -3.12
CA ASN A 73 0.06 5.14 -1.86
C ASN A 73 1.23 4.40 -1.18
N PHE A 74 1.79 3.34 -1.78
CA PHE A 74 2.79 2.51 -1.11
C PHE A 74 4.05 3.27 -0.65
N SER A 75 4.42 4.36 -1.33
CA SER A 75 5.64 5.13 -1.03
C SER A 75 5.52 5.95 0.26
N ARG A 76 4.31 6.32 0.69
CA ARG A 76 4.11 7.01 1.96
C ARG A 76 3.87 6.03 3.11
N LYS A 77 3.93 6.55 4.34
CA LYS A 77 3.51 5.80 5.53
C LYS A 77 1.99 5.58 5.46
N LEU A 78 1.58 4.32 5.62
CA LEU A 78 0.19 3.87 5.62
C LEU A 78 -0.14 3.20 6.94
N SER A 79 -1.20 3.65 7.61
CA SER A 79 -1.73 3.00 8.79
C SER A 79 -2.76 1.93 8.43
N LEU A 80 -2.91 0.93 9.30
CA LEU A 80 -3.94 -0.10 9.12
C LEU A 80 -5.35 0.49 9.11
N ALA A 81 -5.58 1.57 9.88
CA ALA A 81 -6.86 2.26 9.92
C ALA A 81 -7.20 2.94 8.58
N GLU A 82 -6.24 3.58 7.92
CA GLU A 82 -6.44 4.14 6.59
C GLU A 82 -6.80 3.05 5.57
N MET A 83 -6.09 1.93 5.57
CA MET A 83 -6.37 0.82 4.64
C MET A 83 -7.77 0.22 4.89
N ALA A 84 -8.17 0.10 6.16
CA ALA A 84 -9.46 -0.44 6.53
C ALA A 84 -10.63 0.50 6.17
N ALA A 85 -10.40 1.81 6.29
CA ALA A 85 -11.39 2.84 5.94
C ALA A 85 -11.78 2.80 4.47
N VAL A 86 -10.85 2.46 3.57
CA VAL A 86 -11.12 2.29 2.11
C VAL A 86 -12.20 1.22 1.86
N CYS A 87 -12.26 0.20 2.70
CA CYS A 87 -13.25 -0.88 2.61
C CYS A 87 -14.43 -0.71 3.58
N GLY A 88 -14.50 0.37 4.35
CA GLY A 88 -15.51 0.56 5.39
C GLY A 88 -15.46 -0.49 6.51
N LEU A 89 -14.29 -1.08 6.78
CA LEU A 89 -14.10 -2.13 7.79
C LEU A 89 -13.38 -1.61 9.03
N SER A 90 -13.56 -2.31 10.16
CA SER A 90 -12.70 -2.09 11.32
C SER A 90 -11.26 -2.56 11.00
N PRO A 91 -10.21 -1.95 11.60
CA PRO A 91 -8.82 -2.34 11.32
C PRO A 91 -8.53 -3.82 11.57
N TYR A 92 -9.14 -4.38 12.62
CA TYR A 92 -8.99 -5.79 12.97
C TYR A 92 -9.66 -6.74 11.97
N HIS A 93 -10.91 -6.44 11.57
CA HIS A 93 -11.60 -7.23 10.55
C HIS A 93 -10.89 -7.13 9.21
N PHE A 94 -10.45 -5.93 8.83
CA PHE A 94 -9.69 -5.70 7.62
C PHE A 94 -8.40 -6.54 7.59
N ALA A 95 -7.56 -6.50 8.63
CA ALA A 95 -6.31 -7.26 8.64
C ALA A 95 -6.52 -8.77 8.45
N ARG A 96 -7.53 -9.35 9.12
CA ARG A 96 -7.87 -10.76 9.00
C ARG A 96 -8.42 -11.08 7.60
N ALA A 97 -9.37 -10.29 7.12
CA ALA A 97 -9.99 -10.49 5.81
C ALA A 97 -8.97 -10.31 4.67
N PHE A 98 -8.11 -9.29 4.76
CA PHE A 98 -7.03 -9.03 3.81
C PHE A 98 -6.06 -10.21 3.76
N SER A 99 -5.61 -10.72 4.90
CA SER A 99 -4.64 -11.82 4.92
C SER A 99 -5.22 -13.11 4.35
N LYS A 100 -6.51 -13.36 4.59
CA LYS A 100 -7.22 -14.48 3.96
C LYS A 100 -7.35 -14.32 2.44
N THR A 101 -7.56 -13.09 1.97
CA THR A 101 -7.70 -12.80 0.55
C THR A 101 -6.36 -12.81 -0.16
N PHE A 102 -5.35 -12.09 0.31
CA PHE A 102 -4.07 -11.94 -0.39
C PHE A 102 -2.99 -12.95 0.02
N GLY A 103 -3.27 -13.82 0.99
CA GLY A 103 -2.30 -14.78 1.55
C GLY A 103 -1.18 -14.13 2.39
N VAL A 104 -1.13 -12.81 2.45
CA VAL A 104 -0.10 -12.02 3.16
C VAL A 104 -0.74 -10.91 3.98
N THR A 105 -0.02 -10.45 5.00
CA THR A 105 -0.49 -9.30 5.80
C THR A 105 -0.49 -7.99 4.99
N PRO A 106 -1.32 -6.99 5.34
CA PRO A 106 -1.32 -5.69 4.65
C PRO A 106 0.06 -5.03 4.59
N HIS A 107 0.83 -5.11 5.69
CA HIS A 107 2.18 -4.56 5.74
C HIS A 107 3.15 -5.27 4.78
N GLN A 108 3.09 -6.61 4.70
CA GLN A 108 3.91 -7.38 3.76
C GLN A 108 3.55 -7.06 2.30
N TYR A 109 2.26 -6.85 2.00
CA TYR A 109 1.83 -6.45 0.67
C TYR A 109 2.42 -5.09 0.26
N VAL A 110 2.38 -4.11 1.17
CA VAL A 110 3.01 -2.79 0.94
C VAL A 110 4.52 -2.94 0.73
N LEU A 111 5.22 -3.73 1.56
CA LEU A 111 6.65 -3.97 1.37
C LEU A 111 6.96 -4.58 0.00
N ALA A 112 6.12 -5.49 -0.48
CA ALA A 112 6.28 -6.09 -1.80
C ALA A 112 6.13 -5.05 -2.93
N LEU A 113 5.15 -4.15 -2.85
CA LEU A 113 5.01 -3.03 -3.80
C LEU A 113 6.24 -2.11 -3.79
N ARG A 114 6.74 -1.79 -2.60
CA ARG A 114 7.94 -0.95 -2.43
C ARG A 114 9.19 -1.58 -3.04
N LEU A 115 9.37 -2.88 -2.85
CA LEU A 115 10.49 -3.63 -3.42
C LEU A 115 10.43 -3.67 -4.94
N ASP A 116 9.26 -3.93 -5.52
CA ASP A 116 9.11 -3.94 -6.98
C ASP A 116 9.39 -2.58 -7.60
N PHE A 117 8.92 -1.51 -6.94
CA PHE A 117 9.22 -0.17 -7.38
C PHE A 117 10.72 0.12 -7.27
N ALA A 118 11.37 -0.30 -6.17
CA ALA A 118 12.82 -0.18 -6.03
C ALA A 118 13.58 -0.92 -7.14
N GLU A 119 13.18 -2.16 -7.46
CA GLU A 119 13.78 -2.95 -8.54
C GLU A 119 13.68 -2.26 -9.90
N LYS A 120 12.52 -1.65 -10.21
CA LYS A 120 12.35 -0.83 -11.42
C LYS A 120 13.30 0.36 -11.46
N LEU A 121 13.44 1.07 -10.33
CA LEU A 121 14.34 2.23 -10.24
C LEU A 121 15.82 1.84 -10.29
N LEU A 122 16.19 0.64 -9.82
CA LEU A 122 17.58 0.17 -9.83
C LEU A 122 18.17 0.04 -11.24
N ALA A 123 17.33 -0.02 -12.27
CA ALA A 123 17.72 0.01 -13.67
C ALA A 123 18.35 1.34 -14.10
N ASP A 124 17.98 2.49 -13.49
CA ASP A 124 18.66 3.75 -13.74
C ASP A 124 19.92 3.85 -12.86
N ARG A 125 21.08 3.88 -13.53
CA ARG A 125 22.39 3.93 -12.88
C ARG A 125 22.70 5.29 -12.25
N ARG A 126 22.01 6.36 -12.65
CA ARG A 126 22.25 7.72 -12.16
C ARG A 126 21.61 7.95 -10.79
N MET A 127 20.61 7.15 -10.42
CA MET A 127 19.98 7.25 -9.11
C MET A 127 20.81 6.54 -8.04
N SER A 128 21.04 7.22 -6.92
CA SER A 128 21.69 6.59 -5.77
C SER A 128 20.75 5.55 -5.13
N ILE A 129 21.32 4.51 -4.50
CA ILE A 129 20.51 3.51 -3.77
C ILE A 129 19.74 4.17 -2.61
N THR A 130 20.31 5.22 -2.04
CA THR A 130 19.71 6.03 -0.98
C THR A 130 18.44 6.74 -1.47
N ASP A 131 18.49 7.40 -2.64
CA ASP A 131 17.32 8.07 -3.23
C ASP A 131 16.23 7.05 -3.60
N ILE A 132 16.63 5.91 -4.17
CA ILE A 132 15.72 4.81 -4.49
C ILE A 132 15.00 4.31 -3.23
N ALA A 133 15.71 4.18 -2.10
CA ALA A 133 15.09 3.78 -0.85
C ALA A 133 13.98 4.76 -0.43
N TYR A 134 14.25 6.06 -0.47
CA TYR A 134 13.27 7.09 -0.09
C TYR A 134 12.09 7.17 -1.07
N LEU A 135 12.34 7.14 -2.38
CA LEU A 135 11.30 7.16 -3.41
C LEU A 135 10.38 5.93 -3.31
N SER A 136 10.96 4.78 -2.97
CA SER A 136 10.20 3.55 -2.71
C SER A 136 9.56 3.51 -1.33
N GLY A 137 9.69 4.55 -0.50
CA GLY A 137 9.03 4.65 0.81
C GLY A 137 9.72 3.93 1.96
N PHE A 138 10.97 3.50 1.79
CA PHE A 138 11.80 3.03 2.89
C PHE A 138 12.35 4.22 3.70
N SER A 139 12.57 3.97 4.99
CA SER A 139 13.11 4.99 5.90
C SER A 139 14.61 5.22 5.76
N SER A 140 15.33 4.29 5.11
CA SER A 140 16.77 4.38 4.85
C SER A 140 17.21 3.34 3.82
N GLN A 141 18.40 3.54 3.25
CA GLN A 141 19.07 2.54 2.40
C GLN A 141 19.27 1.20 3.11
N SER A 142 19.65 1.21 4.39
CA SER A 142 19.84 -0.02 5.17
C SER A 142 18.52 -0.79 5.30
N HIS A 143 17.41 -0.08 5.55
CA HIS A 143 16.09 -0.70 5.61
C HIS A 143 15.69 -1.34 4.27
N LEU A 144 15.92 -0.65 3.14
CA LEU A 144 15.74 -1.24 1.81
C LEU A 144 16.60 -2.50 1.65
N THR A 145 17.89 -2.43 1.99
CA THR A 145 18.84 -3.53 1.77
C THR A 145 18.46 -4.78 2.58
N THR A 146 18.17 -4.62 3.88
CA THR A 146 17.76 -5.73 4.73
C THR A 146 16.43 -6.31 4.28
N THR A 147 15.47 -5.48 3.86
CA THR A 147 14.17 -5.93 3.37
C THR A 147 14.31 -6.69 2.05
N MET A 148 15.06 -6.15 1.09
CA MET A 148 15.29 -6.83 -0.20
C MET A 148 16.00 -8.16 0.01
N LYS A 149 17.02 -8.20 0.89
CA LYS A 149 17.71 -9.46 1.20
C LYS A 149 16.77 -10.49 1.83
N LYS A 150 15.85 -10.06 2.70
CA LYS A 150 14.87 -10.93 3.35
C LYS A 150 13.80 -11.48 2.40
N TYR A 151 13.33 -10.68 1.44
CA TYR A 151 12.16 -11.00 0.61
C TYR A 151 12.50 -11.35 -0.85
N ARG A 152 13.74 -11.16 -1.29
CA ARG A 152 14.23 -11.41 -2.66
C ARG A 152 15.56 -12.16 -2.69
N ASP A 153 16.15 -12.45 -1.53
CA ASP A 153 17.47 -13.10 -1.38
C ASP A 153 18.65 -12.36 -2.04
N VAL A 154 18.46 -11.10 -2.43
CA VAL A 154 19.46 -10.25 -3.11
C VAL A 154 19.52 -8.86 -2.49
N THR A 155 20.65 -8.16 -2.69
CA THR A 155 20.79 -6.75 -2.29
C THR A 155 20.49 -5.81 -3.47
N PRO A 156 20.15 -4.53 -3.20
CA PRO A 156 19.93 -3.54 -4.27
C PRO A 156 21.13 -3.41 -5.22
N MET A 157 22.35 -3.52 -4.69
CA MET A 157 23.57 -3.49 -5.50
C MET A 157 23.68 -4.72 -6.42
N GLN A 158 23.42 -5.92 -5.88
CA GLN A 158 23.43 -7.15 -6.68
C GLN A 158 22.39 -7.12 -7.82
N VAL A 159 21.19 -6.58 -7.55
CA VAL A 159 20.17 -6.39 -8.59
C VAL A 159 20.68 -5.46 -9.69
N ARG A 160 21.26 -4.31 -9.31
CA ARG A 160 21.81 -3.35 -10.26
C ARG A 160 22.95 -3.95 -11.10
N GLU A 161 23.85 -4.71 -10.50
CA GLU A 161 24.95 -5.40 -11.22
C GLU A 161 24.42 -6.41 -12.25
N ARG A 162 23.41 -7.21 -11.88
CA ARG A 162 22.79 -8.18 -12.80
C ARG A 162 22.13 -7.51 -14.00
N LEU A 163 21.51 -6.35 -13.80
CA LEU A 163 20.92 -5.57 -14.89
C LEU A 163 21.99 -5.02 -15.85
N VAL A 164 23.16 -4.65 -15.35
CA VAL A 164 24.31 -4.23 -16.19
C VAL A 164 24.83 -5.40 -17.04
N GLN A 165 25.00 -6.58 -16.45
CA GLN A 165 25.48 -7.76 -17.15
C GLN A 165 24.50 -8.23 -18.25
N SER A 166 23.20 -8.03 -18.03
CA SER A 166 22.15 -8.39 -19.02
C SER A 166 22.06 -7.41 -20.20
N GLY A 167 22.49 -6.16 -20.03
CA GLY A 167 22.53 -5.14 -21.09
C GLY A 167 23.79 -5.18 -21.97
N ALA A 168 24.89 -5.76 -21.47
CA ALA A 168 26.19 -5.80 -22.15
C ALA A 168 26.29 -6.89 -23.24
N GLY A 169 25.29 -7.75 -23.41
CA GLY A 169 25.29 -8.85 -24.40
C GLY A 169 24.49 -8.58 -25.69
N ARG A 170 24.02 -7.35 -25.95
CA ARG A 170 23.19 -7.00 -27.12
C ARG A 170 23.83 -6.00 -28.09
N GLN A 171 25.17 -5.97 -28.15
CA GLN A 171 25.89 -5.28 -29.23
C GLN A 171 27.00 -6.21 -29.72
N GLY A 172 26.66 -7.01 -30.74
CA GLY A 172 27.55 -7.78 -31.58
C GLY A 172 27.11 -7.60 -33.02
#